data_AF-A0A1G7ZES1-F1
#
_entry.id   AF-A0A1G7ZES1-F1
#
_cell.length_a   1.000
_cell.length_b   1.000
_cell.length_c   1.000
_cell.angle_alpha   90.00
_cell.angle_beta   90.00
_cell.angle_gamma   90.00
#
_symmetry.space_group_name_H-M   'P 1'
#
loop_
_entity.id
_entity.type
_entity.pdbx_description
1 polymer ?
#
loop_
_entity_poly.entity_id
_entity_poly.type
_entity_poly.pdbx_seq_one_letter_code
_entity_poly.pdbx_strand_id
1 'polypeptide(L)'
;MIRADEFGPLNQMPRAGKRWRAFLSFLKTLRARWPGQKLYVILDNYSPHKHAQVRSWSVEHDIELVFLPTYGSWLKWIESEFAALRYYALNGTDHHTREEQNAAIGAYIRWRNARAQPKTSFTASSPIRSWTSYPAKVA
;
A
#
# COMPACT_ATOMS: atom_id res chain seq x y z
N MET A 1 9.39 -3.47 1.43
CA MET A 1 8.76 -2.19 1.00
C MET A 1 8.56 -2.31 -0.49
N ILE A 2 7.31 -2.45 -0.94
CA ILE A 2 6.96 -2.60 -2.37
C ILE A 2 7.42 -1.34 -3.09
N ARG A 3 8.22 -1.48 -4.16
CA ARG A 3 8.65 -0.31 -4.92
C ARG A 3 7.53 0.06 -5.88
N ALA A 4 7.13 1.33 -5.87
CA ALA A 4 6.03 1.78 -6.70
C ALA A 4 6.34 1.88 -8.22
N ASP A 5 7.58 1.61 -8.68
CA ASP A 5 7.95 1.47 -10.09
C ASP A 5 7.58 0.07 -10.63
N GLU A 6 7.15 -0.83 -9.74
CA GLU A 6 6.65 -2.16 -10.05
C GLU A 6 5.15 -2.18 -10.34
N PHE A 7 4.43 -1.07 -10.05
CA PHE A 7 3.13 -0.82 -10.64
C PHE A 7 3.38 -0.48 -12.11
N GLY A 8 2.85 -1.31 -13.02
CA GLY A 8 2.84 -1.01 -14.45
C GLY A 8 2.21 0.36 -14.75
N PRO A 9 2.17 0.80 -16.03
CA PRO A 9 1.64 2.11 -16.40
C PRO A 9 0.34 2.38 -15.65
N LEU A 10 0.22 3.56 -15.04
CA LEU A 10 -0.90 3.95 -14.16
C LEU A 10 -2.29 3.82 -14.83
N ASN A 11 -2.32 3.56 -16.14
CA ASN A 11 -3.48 3.14 -16.92
C ASN A 11 -4.02 1.73 -16.56
N GLN A 12 -3.29 0.91 -15.80
CA GLN A 12 -3.75 -0.40 -15.34
C GLN A 12 -4.41 -0.35 -13.95
N MET A 13 -4.47 0.82 -13.31
CA MET A 13 -5.21 0.96 -12.06
C MET A 13 -6.71 0.94 -12.39
N PRO A 14 -7.47 -0.11 -12.00
CA PRO A 14 -8.85 -0.26 -12.44
C PRO A 14 -9.69 0.89 -11.87
N ARG A 15 -10.15 1.80 -12.73
CA ARG A 15 -11.16 2.80 -12.35
C ARG A 15 -12.54 2.25 -12.63
N ALA A 16 -13.14 1.61 -11.63
CA ALA A 16 -14.60 1.55 -11.46
C ALA A 16 -14.94 1.02 -10.05
N GLY A 17 -15.18 1.96 -9.12
CA GLY A 17 -15.87 1.73 -7.86
C GLY A 17 -15.04 1.05 -6.76
N LYS A 18 -15.41 1.40 -5.54
CA LYS A 18 -15.14 0.78 -4.24
C LYS A 18 -15.43 -0.73 -4.23
N ARG A 19 -14.72 -1.52 -5.03
CA ARG A 19 -15.10 -2.89 -5.40
C ARG A 19 -13.98 -3.87 -5.10
N TRP A 20 -14.33 -4.94 -4.41
CA TRP A 20 -13.41 -6.02 -4.05
C TRP A 20 -12.74 -6.68 -5.26
N ARG A 21 -13.38 -6.64 -6.45
CA ARG A 21 -12.82 -7.14 -7.70
C ARG A 21 -11.57 -6.39 -8.15
N ALA A 22 -11.56 -5.06 -8.01
CA ALA A 22 -10.40 -4.25 -8.35
C ALA A 22 -9.23 -4.54 -7.41
N PHE A 23 -9.52 -4.68 -6.11
CA PHE A 23 -8.53 -5.08 -5.12
C PHE A 23 -7.97 -6.49 -5.40
N LEU A 24 -8.84 -7.46 -5.71
CA LEU A 24 -8.40 -8.80 -6.09
C LEU A 24 -7.54 -8.79 -7.36
N SER A 25 -7.90 -7.99 -8.36
CA SER A 25 -7.08 -7.82 -9.57
C SER A 25 -5.70 -7.28 -9.23
N PHE A 26 -5.62 -6.34 -8.29
CA PHE A 26 -4.34 -5.82 -7.81
C PHE A 26 -3.51 -6.90 -7.10
N LEU A 27 -4.11 -7.71 -6.21
CA LEU A 27 -3.41 -8.81 -5.55
C LEU A 27 -2.87 -9.84 -6.56
N LYS A 28 -3.63 -10.12 -7.64
CA LYS A 28 -3.16 -10.96 -8.76
C LYS A 28 -1.93 -10.38 -9.44
N THR A 29 -1.90 -9.07 -9.69
CA THR A 29 -0.72 -8.39 -10.24
C THR A 29 0.48 -8.50 -9.30
N LEU A 30 0.29 -8.35 -7.99
CA LEU A 30 1.38 -8.55 -7.02
C LEU A 30 1.89 -9.99 -7.05
N ARG A 31 0.98 -10.97 -7.02
CA ARG A 31 1.38 -12.39 -7.03
C ARG A 31 2.20 -12.75 -8.26
N ALA A 32 1.80 -12.26 -9.43
CA ALA A 32 2.51 -12.47 -10.70
C ALA A 32 3.91 -11.82 -10.69
N ARG A 33 4.08 -10.68 -10.00
CA ARG A 33 5.36 -9.98 -9.89
C ARG A 33 6.39 -10.72 -9.02
N TRP A 34 5.95 -11.34 -7.92
CA TRP A 34 6.85 -12.04 -6.99
C TRP A 34 6.49 -13.52 -6.87
N PRO A 35 6.60 -14.35 -7.91
CA PRO A 35 6.22 -15.76 -7.80
C PRO A 35 6.99 -16.48 -6.67
N GLY A 36 6.32 -17.37 -5.93
CA GLY A 36 6.94 -18.26 -4.94
C GLY A 36 7.33 -17.64 -3.59
N GLN A 37 7.01 -16.37 -3.33
CA GLN A 37 7.33 -15.70 -2.05
C GLN A 37 6.09 -15.47 -1.19
N LYS A 38 6.21 -15.62 0.14
CA LYS A 38 5.15 -15.19 1.05
C LYS A 38 5.00 -13.68 1.02
N LEU A 39 3.81 -13.17 0.72
CA LEU A 39 3.54 -11.73 0.69
C LEU A 39 2.75 -11.30 1.92
N TYR A 40 3.17 -10.23 2.57
CA TYR A 40 2.42 -9.57 3.64
C TYR A 40 1.87 -8.25 3.12
N VAL A 41 0.54 -8.12 3.09
CA VAL A 41 -0.14 -6.91 2.63
C VAL A 41 -0.83 -6.25 3.82
N ILE A 42 -0.28 -5.12 4.25
CA ILE A 42 -0.79 -4.33 5.39
C ILE A 42 -1.89 -3.40 4.89
N LEU A 43 -3.08 -3.52 5.48
CA LEU A 43 -4.31 -2.90 5.00
C LEU A 43 -5.05 -2.20 6.13
N ASP A 44 -5.84 -1.21 5.76
CA ASP A 44 -6.84 -0.68 6.66
C ASP A 44 -8.14 -1.50 6.66
N ASN A 45 -9.07 -1.13 7.53
CA ASN A 45 -10.28 -1.91 7.82
C ASN A 45 -11.37 -1.79 6.73
N TYR A 46 -10.99 -1.40 5.51
CA TYR A 46 -11.91 -1.11 4.42
C TYR A 46 -12.63 -2.37 3.90
N SER A 47 -13.96 -2.31 3.75
CA SER A 47 -14.81 -3.50 3.56
C SER A 47 -14.45 -4.37 2.34
N PRO A 48 -14.03 -3.84 1.17
CA PRO A 48 -13.63 -4.68 0.03
C PRO A 48 -12.43 -5.58 0.31
N HIS A 49 -11.52 -5.18 1.21
CA HIS A 49 -10.37 -6.01 1.60
C HIS A 49 -10.80 -7.27 2.36
N LYS A 50 -11.99 -7.27 2.97
CA LYS A 50 -12.53 -8.38 3.76
C LYS A 50 -13.47 -9.30 2.99
N HIS A 51 -13.70 -9.03 1.70
CA HIS A 51 -14.61 -9.84 0.89
C HIS A 51 -14.16 -11.31 0.89
N ALA A 52 -15.10 -12.25 0.98
CA ALA A 52 -14.79 -13.67 1.12
C ALA A 52 -13.87 -14.20 0.00
N GLN A 53 -14.13 -13.80 -1.24
CA GLN A 53 -13.30 -14.18 -2.39
C GLN A 53 -11.90 -13.59 -2.35
N VAL A 54 -11.73 -12.39 -1.78
CA VAL A 54 -10.40 -11.79 -1.59
C VAL A 54 -9.62 -12.60 -0.57
N ARG A 55 -10.23 -12.92 0.58
CA ARG A 55 -9.58 -13.69 1.64
C ARG A 55 -9.20 -15.09 1.20
N SER A 56 -10.12 -15.80 0.55
CA SER A 56 -9.91 -17.19 0.10
C SER A 56 -8.77 -17.24 -0.92
N TRP A 57 -8.82 -16.36 -1.94
CA TRP A 57 -7.79 -16.28 -2.96
C TRP A 57 -6.41 -15.91 -2.37
N SER A 58 -6.36 -15.00 -1.40
CA SER A 58 -5.10 -14.63 -0.75
C SER A 58 -4.45 -15.81 -0.03
N VAL A 59 -5.22 -16.63 0.70
CA VAL A 59 -4.71 -17.83 1.39
C VAL A 59 -4.17 -18.85 0.39
N GLU A 60 -4.91 -19.13 -0.68
CA GLU A 60 -4.51 -20.06 -1.75
C GLU A 60 -3.20 -19.65 -2.45
N HIS A 61 -2.86 -18.35 -2.40
CA HIS A 61 -1.71 -17.78 -3.09
C HIS A 61 -0.60 -17.27 -2.16
N ASP A 62 -0.59 -17.71 -0.89
CA ASP A 62 0.42 -17.33 0.12
C ASP A 62 0.58 -15.81 0.28
N ILE A 63 -0.57 -15.13 0.36
CA ILE A 63 -0.69 -13.70 0.67
C ILE A 63 -1.39 -13.55 2.02
N GLU A 64 -0.68 -13.01 3.00
CA GLU A 64 -1.21 -12.70 4.31
C GLU A 64 -1.72 -11.25 4.34
N LEU A 65 -3.03 -11.10 4.56
CA LEU A 65 -3.68 -9.79 4.71
C LEU A 65 -3.63 -9.37 6.18
N VAL A 66 -2.83 -8.34 6.49
CA VAL A 66 -2.64 -7.84 7.86
C VAL A 66 -3.46 -6.57 8.04
N PHE A 67 -4.49 -6.61 8.89
CA PHE A 67 -5.37 -5.47 9.12
C PHE A 67 -4.89 -4.63 10.30
N LEU A 68 -4.80 -3.31 10.09
CA LEU A 68 -4.53 -2.37 11.16
C LEU A 68 -5.71 -2.28 12.15
N PRO A 69 -5.45 -2.01 13.45
CA PRO A 69 -6.50 -1.82 14.43
C PRO A 69 -7.43 -0.67 14.03
N THR A 70 -8.70 -0.79 14.40
CA THR A 70 -9.67 0.29 14.21
C THR A 70 -9.16 1.56 14.89
N TYR A 71 -9.30 2.70 14.20
CA TYR A 71 -8.78 4.00 14.63
C TYR A 71 -7.24 4.15 14.66
N GLY A 72 -6.49 3.16 14.14
CA GLY A 72 -5.04 3.23 13.99
C GLY A 72 -4.56 3.95 12.72
N SER A 73 -5.10 5.13 12.39
CA SER A 73 -4.68 5.88 11.18
C SER A 73 -3.19 6.22 11.20
N TRP A 74 -2.62 6.53 12.36
CA TRP A 74 -1.20 6.81 12.54
C TRP A 74 -0.26 5.64 12.17
N LEU A 75 -0.77 4.41 12.11
CA LEU A 75 -0.02 3.23 11.65
C LEU A 75 -0.08 3.04 10.13
N LYS A 76 -0.96 3.77 9.42
CA LYS A 76 -1.10 3.67 7.96
C LYS A 76 0.06 4.39 7.29
N TRP A 77 1.15 3.65 7.07
CA TRP A 77 2.34 4.15 6.39
C TRP A 77 2.05 4.84 5.04
N ILE A 78 1.07 4.31 4.29
CA ILE A 78 0.67 4.83 2.99
C ILE A 78 0.22 6.29 3.04
N GLU A 79 -0.30 6.78 4.18
CA GLU A 79 -0.73 8.18 4.32
C GLU A 79 0.46 9.14 4.21
N SER A 80 1.60 8.80 4.83
CA SER A 80 2.86 9.55 4.69
C SER A 80 3.35 9.58 3.24
N GLU A 81 3.16 8.48 2.51
CA GLU A 81 3.57 8.41 1.11
C GLU A 81 2.69 9.28 0.21
N PHE A 82 1.39 9.32 0.47
CA PHE A 82 0.45 10.19 -0.22
C PHE A 82 0.65 11.66 0.11
N ALA A 83 1.03 12.00 1.35
CA ALA A 83 1.38 13.38 1.71
C ALA A 83 2.55 13.88 0.85
N ALA A 84 3.61 13.07 0.71
CA ALA A 84 4.74 13.41 -0.15
C ALA A 84 4.36 13.47 -1.64
N LEU A 85 3.56 12.52 -2.15
CA LEU A 85 3.07 12.56 -3.54
C LEU A 85 2.31 13.86 -3.83
N ARG A 86 1.39 14.26 -2.94
CA ARG A 86 0.63 15.50 -3.09
C ARG A 86 1.56 16.71 -3.15
N TYR A 87 2.49 16.79 -2.20
CA TYR A 87 3.43 17.88 -2.13
C TYR A 87 4.28 18.03 -3.40
N TYR A 88 4.84 16.92 -3.92
CA TYR A 88 5.79 16.97 -5.02
C TYR A 88 5.18 16.90 -6.42
N ALA A 89 3.99 16.33 -6.58
CA ALA A 89 3.41 16.05 -7.90
C ALA A 89 2.07 16.74 -8.18
N LEU A 90 1.37 17.24 -7.14
CA LEU A 90 0.00 17.73 -7.28
C LEU A 90 -0.22 19.15 -6.74
N ASN A 91 0.50 19.55 -5.70
CA ASN A 91 0.34 20.87 -5.12
C ASN A 91 1.02 21.93 -5.99
N GLY A 92 0.30 23.02 -6.29
CA GLY A 92 0.85 24.14 -7.06
C GLY A 92 1.04 23.86 -8.56
N THR A 93 0.52 22.74 -9.07
CA THR A 93 0.57 22.38 -10.49
C THR A 93 -0.81 22.55 -11.12
N ASP A 94 -0.88 23.15 -12.32
CA ASP A 94 -2.08 23.20 -13.13
C ASP A 94 -2.02 22.12 -14.22
N HIS A 95 -2.72 21.00 -14.00
CA HIS A 95 -2.80 19.92 -14.98
C HIS A 95 -4.04 20.15 -15.84
N HIS A 96 -3.85 20.44 -17.12
CA HIS A 96 -4.96 20.73 -18.04
C HIS A 96 -5.67 19.45 -18.50
N THR A 97 -5.01 18.31 -18.38
CA THR A 97 -5.56 17.00 -18.75
C THR A 97 -5.33 15.95 -17.67
N ARG A 98 -6.14 14.90 -17.74
CA ARG A 98 -6.01 13.76 -16.83
C ARG A 98 -4.75 12.95 -17.11
N GLU A 99 -4.35 12.91 -18.37
CA GLU A 99 -3.16 12.25 -18.88
C GLU A 99 -1.91 12.90 -18.30
N GLU A 100 -1.87 14.23 -18.29
CA GLU A 100 -0.81 15.03 -17.68
C GLU A 100 -0.70 14.77 -16.17
N GLN A 101 -1.83 14.78 -15.44
CA GLN A 101 -1.84 14.45 -14.02
C GLN A 101 -1.33 13.01 -13.75
N ASN A 102 -1.77 12.03 -14.54
CA ASN A 102 -1.30 10.65 -14.39
C ASN A 102 0.19 10.54 -14.73
N ALA A 103 0.68 11.27 -15.73
CA ALA A 103 2.09 11.31 -16.09
C ALA A 103 2.94 11.88 -14.95
N ALA A 104 2.51 12.97 -14.32
CA ALA A 104 3.17 13.58 -13.16
C ALA A 104 3.23 12.63 -11.96
N ILE A 105 2.11 11.99 -11.61
CA ILE A 105 2.07 10.96 -10.54
C ILE A 105 3.05 9.82 -10.87
N GLY A 106 3.04 9.34 -12.11
CA GLY A 106 3.91 8.25 -12.55
C GLY A 106 5.39 8.63 -12.52
N ALA A 107 5.72 9.85 -12.91
CA ALA A 107 7.08 10.37 -12.87
C ALA A 107 7.60 10.47 -11.42
N TYR A 108 6.80 11.02 -10.51
CA TYR A 108 7.14 11.09 -9.09
C TYR A 108 7.35 9.69 -8.51
N ILE A 109 6.42 8.76 -8.79
CA ILE A 109 6.52 7.38 -8.32
C ILE A 109 7.84 6.76 -8.79
N ARG A 110 8.14 6.77 -10.09
CA ARG A 110 9.40 6.23 -10.62
C ARG A 110 10.63 6.88 -9.97
N TRP A 111 10.65 8.21 -9.88
CA TRP A 111 11.75 8.96 -9.27
C TRP A 111 12.02 8.54 -7.81
N ARG A 112 10.95 8.40 -7.03
CA ARG A 112 10.99 8.02 -5.62
C ARG A 112 11.52 6.59 -5.46
N ASN A 113 11.04 5.64 -6.25
CA ASN A 113 11.43 4.24 -6.10
C ASN A 113 12.85 3.95 -6.52
N ALA A 114 13.35 4.65 -7.55
CA ALA A 114 14.75 4.60 -7.93
C ALA A 114 15.68 5.08 -6.79
N ARG A 115 15.15 5.84 -5.84
CA ARG A 115 15.88 6.40 -4.68
C ARG A 115 15.47 5.76 -3.35
N ALA A 116 14.52 4.82 -3.37
CA ALA A 116 14.02 4.19 -2.16
C ALA A 116 15.07 3.22 -1.60
N GLN A 117 15.56 3.51 -0.41
CA GLN A 117 16.41 2.60 0.34
C GLN A 117 15.57 1.81 1.35
N PRO A 118 15.94 0.54 1.64
CA PRO A 118 15.34 -0.18 2.76
C PRO A 118 15.50 0.66 4.03
N LYS A 119 14.39 0.89 4.75
CA LYS A 119 14.49 1.49 6.08
C LYS A 119 15.09 0.45 7.01
N THR A 120 16.38 0.58 7.28
CA THR A 120 17.15 -0.32 8.15
C THR A 120 17.24 0.22 9.58
N SER A 121 17.12 1.54 9.75
CA SER A 121 17.08 2.22 11.05
C SER A 121 15.68 2.18 11.67
N PHE A 122 15.21 0.98 11.98
CA PHE A 122 14.28 0.82 13.09
C PHE A 122 15.16 0.44 14.27
N THR A 123 15.21 1.25 15.32
CA THR A 123 16.04 0.90 16.46
C THR A 123 15.65 -0.51 16.91
N ALA A 124 16.57 -1.47 16.84
CA ALA A 124 16.28 -2.85 17.25
C ALA A 124 15.87 -2.90 18.73
N SER A 125 16.36 -1.92 19.48
CA SER A 125 16.03 -1.56 20.86
C SER A 125 14.82 -0.61 20.99
N SER A 126 14.06 -0.34 19.92
CA SER A 126 12.88 0.51 20.01
C SER A 126 11.88 -0.10 20.99
N PRO A 127 11.35 0.67 21.95
CA PRO A 127 10.22 0.24 22.78
C PRO A 127 9.00 -0.20 21.95
N ILE A 128 8.91 0.25 20.69
CA ILE A 128 7.86 -0.16 19.74
C ILE A 128 7.93 -1.67 19.41
N ARG A 129 9.09 -2.33 19.56
CA ARG A 129 9.25 -3.78 19.35
C ARG A 129 8.85 -4.61 20.56
N SER A 130 8.89 -4.07 21.78
CA SER A 130 8.39 -4.76 22.97
C SER A 130 6.89 -4.51 23.09
N TRP A 131 6.08 -5.25 22.33
CA TRP A 131 4.63 -5.23 22.50
C TRP A 131 4.20 -5.53 23.95
N THR A 132 5.04 -6.24 24.71
CA THR A 132 4.93 -6.48 26.15
C THR A 132 4.82 -5.23 27.03
N SER A 133 5.17 -4.05 26.53
CA SER A 133 5.11 -2.79 27.28
C SER A 133 3.81 -2.02 27.10
N TYR A 134 2.94 -2.43 26.16
CA TYR A 134 1.59 -1.86 26.09
C TYR A 134 0.73 -2.53 27.15
N PRO A 135 0.23 -1.82 28.18
CA PRO A 135 -0.76 -2.40 29.05
C PRO A 135 -1.96 -2.75 28.18
N ALA A 136 -2.26 -4.04 28.07
CA ALA A 136 -3.53 -4.48 27.52
C ALA A 136 -4.60 -3.83 28.41
N LYS A 137 -5.28 -2.79 27.90
CA LYS A 137 -6.55 -2.39 28.47
C LYS A 137 -7.53 -3.50 28.13
N VAL A 138 -7.56 -4.52 28.97
CA VAL A 138 -8.61 -5.52 29.01
C VAL A 138 -9.88 -4.76 29.35
N ALA A 139 -10.82 -4.77 28.40
CA ALA A 139 -12.21 -4.35 28.59
C ALA A 139 -13.09 -5.60 28.49
#